data_AF-A0A6L6JC52-F1
#
_entry.id   AF-A0A6L6JC52-F1
#
_cell.length_a   1.000
_cell.length_b   1.000
_cell.length_c   1.000
_cell.angle_alpha   90.00
_cell.angle_beta   90.00
_cell.angle_gamma   90.00
#
_symmetry.space_group_name_H-M   'P 1'
#
loop_
_entity.id
_entity.type
_entity.pdbx_description
1 polymer ?
#
loop_
_entity_poly.entity_id
_entity_poly.type
_entity_poly.pdbx_seq_one_letter_code
_entity_poly.pdbx_strand_id
1 'polypeptide(L)'
;MIRIALLIAGFALMLVGPLLQGLSGSDNPNAYLFAPVLLAGSIPMLAGRNISPNPRIMAQGILLCGLIVLGMWYLGGLAAPMAIAPAAPVGCAIAGALIAAAANLLKFRDA
;
A
#
# COMPACT_ATOMS: atom_id res chain seq x y z
N MET A 1 -16.42 -3.11 13.98
CA MET A 1 -15.49 -4.24 13.68
C MET A 1 -15.18 -4.36 12.18
N ILE A 2 -16.19 -4.37 11.30
CA ILE A 2 -16.00 -4.56 9.85
C ILE A 2 -15.05 -3.53 9.19
N ARG A 3 -15.13 -2.27 9.61
CA ARG A 3 -14.24 -1.20 9.12
C ARG A 3 -12.76 -1.47 9.37
N ILE A 4 -12.41 -1.92 10.58
CA ILE A 4 -11.01 -2.17 10.96
C ILE A 4 -10.48 -3.36 10.16
N ALA A 5 -11.29 -4.42 10.01
CA ALA A 5 -10.93 -5.57 9.19
C ALA A 5 -10.65 -5.18 7.73
N LEU A 6 -11.47 -4.31 7.14
CA LEU A 6 -11.26 -3.82 5.77
C LEU A 6 -10.01 -2.94 5.65
N LEU A 7 -9.71 -2.09 6.63
CA LEU A 7 -8.45 -1.32 6.63
C LEU A 7 -7.22 -2.23 6.66
N ILE A 8 -7.21 -3.22 7.56
CA ILE A 8 -6.11 -4.18 7.67
C ILE A 8 -5.97 -4.97 6.35
N ALA A 9 -7.08 -5.48 5.81
CA ALA A 9 -7.08 -6.20 4.54
C ALA A 9 -6.58 -5.32 3.38
N GLY A 10 -7.02 -4.06 3.32
CA GLY A 10 -6.58 -3.11 2.30
C GLY A 10 -5.08 -2.84 2.34
N PHE A 11 -4.52 -2.55 3.53
CA PHE A 11 -3.08 -2.35 3.68
C PHE A 11 -2.26 -3.61 3.42
N ALA A 12 -2.74 -4.77 3.89
CA ALA A 12 -2.10 -6.05 3.59
C ALA A 12 -2.03 -6.28 2.07
N LEU A 13 -3.13 -6.05 1.35
CA LEU A 13 -3.18 -6.18 -0.10
C LEU A 13 -2.27 -5.17 -0.81
N MET A 14 -2.15 -3.94 -0.27
CA MET A 14 -1.19 -2.95 -0.76
C MET A 14 0.26 -3.42 -0.68
N LEU A 15 0.62 -4.12 0.40
CA LEU A 15 1.95 -4.69 0.62
C LEU A 15 2.21 -5.97 -0.18
N VAL A 16 1.14 -6.71 -0.52
CA VAL A 16 1.22 -7.87 -1.41
C VAL A 16 1.70 -7.46 -2.80
N GLY A 17 1.35 -6.26 -3.29
CA GLY A 17 1.83 -5.75 -4.58
C GLY A 17 3.36 -5.80 -4.75
N PRO A 18 4.15 -5.05 -3.97
CA PRO A 18 5.61 -5.09 -4.06
C PRO A 18 6.21 -6.45 -3.69
N LEU A 19 5.56 -7.24 -2.82
CA LEU A 19 5.98 -8.62 -2.57
C LEU A 19 5.87 -9.49 -3.82
N LEU A 20 4.74 -9.44 -4.53
CA LEU A 20 4.53 -10.13 -5.80
C LEU A 20 5.51 -9.62 -6.87
N GLN A 21 5.86 -8.33 -6.86
CA GLN A 21 6.89 -7.78 -7.73
C GLN A 21 8.23 -8.46 -7.49
N GLY A 22 8.64 -8.62 -6.22
CA GLY A 22 9.85 -9.35 -5.85
C GLY A 22 9.80 -10.83 -6.25
N LEU A 23 8.68 -11.50 -5.95
CA LEU A 23 8.44 -12.91 -6.30
C LEU A 23 8.46 -13.18 -7.80
N SER A 24 8.17 -12.18 -8.63
CA SER A 24 8.27 -12.33 -10.09
C SER A 24 9.71 -12.38 -10.60
N GLY A 25 10.70 -12.18 -9.72
CA GLY A 25 12.12 -12.08 -10.09
C GLY A 25 12.48 -10.74 -10.75
N SER A 26 11.68 -9.70 -10.53
CA SER A 26 11.94 -8.39 -11.10
C SER A 26 13.11 -7.69 -10.40
N ASP A 27 14.10 -7.24 -11.18
CA ASP A 27 15.22 -6.43 -10.67
C ASP A 27 14.81 -5.01 -10.24
N ASN A 28 13.59 -4.59 -10.58
CA ASN A 28 13.09 -3.25 -10.27
C ASN A 28 12.00 -3.30 -9.19
N PRO A 29 12.23 -2.69 -8.02
CA PRO A 29 11.24 -2.64 -6.95
C PRO A 29 10.02 -1.76 -7.26
N ASN A 30 10.07 -0.92 -8.29
CA ASN A 30 9.01 0.03 -8.66
C ASN A 30 8.51 0.86 -7.46
N ALA A 31 9.43 1.26 -6.57
CA ALA A 31 9.09 1.97 -5.35
C ALA A 31 8.39 3.32 -5.60
N TYR A 32 8.71 3.96 -6.72
CA TYR A 32 8.05 5.17 -7.21
C TYR A 32 6.57 4.97 -7.57
N LEU A 33 6.13 3.72 -7.78
CA LEU A 33 4.74 3.37 -8.08
C LEU A 33 4.00 2.93 -6.81
N PHE A 34 4.56 2.00 -6.05
CA PHE A 34 3.88 1.44 -4.88
C PHE A 34 3.84 2.38 -3.67
N ALA A 35 4.90 3.17 -3.43
CA ALA A 35 4.94 4.04 -2.27
C ALA A 35 3.87 5.15 -2.31
N PRO A 36 3.62 5.83 -3.46
CA PRO A 36 2.49 6.74 -3.59
C PRO A 36 1.13 6.05 -3.41
N VAL A 37 0.96 4.81 -3.87
CA VAL A 37 -0.30 4.04 -3.69
C VAL A 37 -0.54 3.75 -2.21
N LEU A 38 0.48 3.29 -1.49
CA LEU A 38 0.43 3.09 -0.03
C LEU A 38 0.09 4.38 0.71
N LEU A 39 0.75 5.47 0.33
CA LEU A 39 0.49 6.77 0.94
C LEU A 39 -0.95 7.23 0.65
N ALA A 40 -1.41 7.12 -0.59
CA ALA A 40 -2.77 7.47 -0.99
C ALA A 40 -3.82 6.68 -0.22
N GLY A 41 -3.60 5.38 0.00
CA GLY A 41 -4.46 4.54 0.83
C GLY A 41 -4.53 4.99 2.31
N SER A 42 -3.50 5.68 2.81
CA SER A 42 -3.46 6.21 4.18
C SER A 42 -4.07 7.61 4.35
N ILE A 43 -4.18 8.41 3.27
CA ILE A 43 -4.71 9.77 3.30
C ILE A 43 -6.10 9.86 3.95
N PRO A 44 -7.08 8.99 3.64
CA PRO A 44 -8.41 9.07 4.24
C PRO A 44 -8.39 8.96 5.77
N MET A 45 -7.44 8.18 6.33
CA MET A 45 -7.27 8.08 7.78
C MET A 45 -6.68 9.35 8.39
N LEU A 46 -5.77 10.01 7.69
CA LEU A 46 -5.14 11.27 8.11
C LEU A 46 -6.10 12.46 8.01
N ALA A 47 -6.87 12.54 6.92
CA ALA A 47 -7.88 13.56 6.71
C ALA A 47 -8.97 13.51 7.79
N GLY A 48 -9.40 12.31 8.18
CA GLY A 48 -10.38 12.11 9.25
C GLY A 48 -9.89 12.45 10.66
N ARG A 49 -8.65 12.94 10.82
CA ARG A 49 -8.02 13.39 12.07
C ARG A 49 -7.73 14.90 12.08
N ASN A 50 -8.17 15.67 11.07
CA ASN A 50 -7.85 17.10 10.91
C ASN A 50 -6.33 17.39 10.97
N ILE A 51 -5.51 16.44 10.52
CA ILE A 51 -4.07 16.64 10.42
C ILE A 51 -3.80 17.39 9.12
N SER A 52 -3.28 18.61 9.21
CA SER A 52 -2.68 19.34 8.08
C SER A 52 -1.21 18.91 7.97
N PRO A 53 -0.84 18.02 7.02
CA PRO A 53 0.50 17.48 6.99
C PRO A 53 1.49 18.58 6.59
N ASN A 54 2.43 18.91 7.47
CA ASN A 54 3.58 19.74 7.09
C ASN A 54 4.38 19.00 6.00
N PRO A 55 4.94 19.69 4.98
CA PRO A 55 5.79 19.10 3.95
C PRO A 55 6.85 18.11 4.47
N ARG A 56 7.43 18.35 5.66
CA ARG A 56 8.38 17.44 6.29
C ARG A 56 7.77 16.07 6.63
N ILE A 57 6.56 16.06 7.19
CA ILE A 57 5.85 14.83 7.55
C ILE A 57 5.46 14.05 6.29
N MET A 58 5.05 14.76 5.22
CA MET A 58 4.76 14.12 3.94
C MET A 58 6.00 13.47 3.34
N ALA A 59 7.15 14.18 3.34
CA ALA A 59 8.41 13.64 2.86
C ALA A 59 8.83 12.40 3.65
N GLN A 60 8.75 12.45 4.99
CA GLN A 60 9.01 11.29 5.85
C GLN A 60 8.06 10.12 5.57
N GLY A 61 6.77 10.39 5.37
CA GLY A 61 5.77 9.39 5.01
C GLY A 61 6.11 8.69 3.68
N ILE A 62 6.49 9.46 2.66
CA ILE A 62 6.92 8.92 1.36
C ILE A 62 8.15 8.04 1.52
N LEU A 63 9.17 8.51 2.25
CA LEU A 63 10.40 7.74 2.50
C LEU A 63 10.12 6.44 3.27
N LEU A 64 9.24 6.49 4.27
CA LEU A 64 8.82 5.32 5.03
C LEU A 64 8.07 4.32 4.15
N CYS A 65 7.12 4.78 3.32
CA CYS A 65 6.43 3.93 2.36
C CYS A 65 7.41 3.33 1.35
N GLY A 66 8.39 4.10 0.85
CA GLY A 66 9.43 3.61 -0.04
C GLY A 66 10.29 2.53 0.60
N LEU A 67 10.69 2.71 1.86
CA LEU A 67 11.45 1.73 2.64
C LEU A 67 10.65 0.42 2.81
N ILE A 68 9.36 0.52 3.16
CA ILE A 68 8.49 -0.64 3.33
C ILE A 68 8.32 -1.38 2.01
N VAL A 69 8.09 -0.67 0.91
CA VAL A 69 8.00 -1.24 -0.43
C VAL A 69 9.26 -1.98 -0.82
N LEU A 70 10.43 -1.35 -0.62
CA LEU A 70 11.72 -1.96 -0.91
C LEU A 70 11.92 -3.24 -0.07
N GLY A 71 11.57 -3.20 1.22
CA GLY A 71 11.62 -4.36 2.09
C GLY A 71 10.72 -5.49 1.61
N MET A 72 9.48 -5.18 1.20
CA MET A 72 8.55 -6.20 0.68
C MET A 72 9.03 -6.83 -0.63
N TRP A 73 9.53 -6.01 -1.56
CA TRP A 73 10.14 -6.49 -2.79
C TRP A 73 11.35 -7.38 -2.49
N TYR A 74 12.24 -6.95 -1.60
CA TYR A 74 13.42 -7.73 -1.21
C TYR A 74 13.02 -9.08 -0.63
N LEU A 75 12.05 -9.11 0.31
CA LEU A 75 11.52 -10.34 0.87
C LEU A 75 10.93 -11.28 -0.19
N GLY A 76 10.26 -10.73 -1.21
CA GLY A 76 9.76 -11.51 -2.35
C GLY A 76 10.88 -12.10 -3.20
N GLY A 77 11.95 -11.34 -3.42
CA GLY A 77 13.12 -11.76 -4.18
C GLY A 77 14.01 -12.80 -3.49
N LEU A 78 13.81 -13.05 -2.19
CA LEU A 78 14.51 -14.13 -1.47
C LEU A 78 13.99 -15.53 -1.83
N ALA A 79 12.78 -15.62 -2.41
CA ALA A 79 12.19 -16.88 -2.83
C ALA A 79 12.51 -17.20 -4.30
N ALA A 80 12.33 -18.46 -4.70
CA ALA A 80 12.46 -18.85 -6.10
C ALA A 80 11.44 -18.08 -6.96
N PRO A 81 11.84 -17.52 -8.13
CA PRO A 81 10.94 -16.76 -8.98
C PRO A 81 9.69 -17.56 -9.38
N MET A 82 8.53 -16.90 -9.30
CA MET A 82 7.23 -17.46 -9.63
C MET A 82 6.65 -16.79 -10.88
N ALA A 83 5.92 -17.57 -11.68
CA ALA A 83 5.15 -17.03 -12.80
C ALA A 83 3.97 -16.20 -12.27
N ILE A 84 4.15 -14.88 -12.26
CA ILE A 84 3.15 -13.90 -11.83
C ILE A 84 2.71 -13.09 -13.04
N ALA A 85 1.40 -12.90 -13.20
CA ALA A 85 0.87 -12.06 -14.28
C ALA A 85 1.41 -10.62 -14.12
N PRO A 86 1.91 -9.97 -15.19
CA PRO A 86 2.60 -8.68 -15.08
C PRO A 86 1.80 -7.57 -14.39
N ALA A 87 0.47 -7.59 -14.53
CA ALA A 87 -0.41 -6.60 -13.91
C ALA A 87 -0.81 -6.94 -12.46
N ALA A 88 -0.58 -8.16 -11.98
CA ALA A 88 -1.02 -8.60 -10.65
C ALA A 88 -0.41 -7.79 -9.49
N PRO A 89 0.91 -7.49 -9.48
CA PRO A 89 1.52 -6.68 -8.42
C PRO A 89 0.83 -5.32 -8.25
N VAL A 90 0.67 -4.59 -9.36
CA VAL A 90 0.05 -3.26 -9.37
C VAL A 90 -1.44 -3.35 -9.07
N GLY A 91 -2.13 -4.35 -9.64
CA GLY A 91 -3.55 -4.60 -9.40
C GLY A 91 -3.87 -4.87 -7.93
N CYS A 92 -3.07 -5.70 -7.25
CA CYS A 92 -3.19 -5.93 -5.81
C CYS A 92 -3.02 -4.64 -5.01
N ALA A 93 -2.03 -3.81 -5.38
CA ALA A 93 -1.80 -2.55 -4.69
C ALA A 93 -2.98 -1.57 -4.83
N ILE A 94 -3.49 -1.39 -6.06
CA ILE A 94 -4.64 -0.52 -6.33
C ILE A 94 -5.90 -1.03 -5.63
N ALA A 95 -6.17 -2.33 -5.73
CA ALA A 95 -7.32 -2.94 -5.05
C ALA A 95 -7.25 -2.72 -3.53
N GLY A 96 -6.06 -2.84 -2.94
CA GLY A 96 -5.85 -2.60 -1.52
C GLY A 96 -6.16 -1.15 -1.15
N ALA A 97 -5.67 -0.19 -1.93
CA ALA A 97 -5.94 1.24 -1.74
C ALA A 97 -7.44 1.55 -1.82
N LEU A 98 -8.15 0.96 -2.79
CA LEU A 98 -9.60 1.12 -2.92
C LEU A 98 -10.35 0.55 -1.73
N ILE A 99 -9.98 -0.64 -1.24
CA ILE A 99 -10.57 -1.25 -0.04
C ILE A 99 -10.34 -0.38 1.19
N ALA A 100 -9.12 0.13 1.39
CA ALA A 100 -8.81 1.00 2.51
C ALA A 100 -9.59 2.33 2.46
N ALA A 101 -9.73 2.92 1.26
CA ALA A 101 -10.53 4.11 1.05
C ALA A 101 -12.02 3.86 1.33
N ALA A 102 -12.58 2.77 0.80
CA ALA A 102 -13.97 2.37 1.03
C ALA A 102 -14.26 2.10 2.51
N ALA A 103 -13.34 1.43 3.21
CA ALA A 103 -13.43 1.21 4.65
C ALA A 103 -13.52 2.52 5.43
N ASN A 104 -12.84 3.57 4.96
CA ASN A 104 -12.90 4.88 5.61
C ASN A 104 -14.21 5.61 5.34
N LEU A 105 -14.82 5.45 4.16
CA LEU A 105 -16.16 6.01 3.88
C LEU A 105 -17.23 5.43 4.81
N LEU A 106 -17.11 4.18 5.24
CA LEU A 106 -18.01 3.59 6.23
C LEU A 106 -17.98 4.32 7.58
N LYS A 107 -16.89 5.03 7.93
CA LYS A 107 -16.82 5.88 9.14
C LYS A 107 -17.90 6.97 9.13
N PHE A 108 -18.17 7.55 7.95
CA PHE A 108 -19.08 8.68 7.80
C PHE A 108 -20.55 8.24 7.69
N ARG A 109 -20.82 6.95 7.52
CA ARG A 109 -22.18 6.40 7.53
C ARG A 109 -22.69 6.10 8.93
N ASP A 110 -21.78 5.83 9.87
CA ASP A 110 -22.09 5.49 11.26
C ASP A 110 -22.05 6.73 12.20
N ALA A 111 -21.90 7.94 11.65
CA ALA A 111 -21.86 9.23 12.37
C ALA A 111 -23.07 10.08 12.02
#